data_AF-A0A9E0ANG6-F1
#
_entry.id   AF-A0A9E0ANG6-F1
#
_cell.length_a   1.000
_cell.length_b   1.000
_cell.length_c   1.000
_cell.angle_alpha   90.00
_cell.angle_beta   90.00
_cell.angle_gamma   90.00
#
_symmetry.space_group_name_H-M   'P 1'
#
loop_
_entity.id
_entity.type
_entity.pdbx_description
1 polymer ?
#
loop_
_entity_poly.entity_id
_entity_poly.type
_entity_poly.pdbx_seq_one_letter_code
_entity_poly.pdbx_strand_id
1 'polypeptide(L)'
;MLLLLSLGISGQSLDVTFNPSVFNGGYHVSCNGASDGTLEAIIVGGQPPYSFQWSTGAYTKTITNLAAGTYSISVIDAAQDTITK
;
A
#
# COMPACT_ATOMS: atom_id res chain seq x y z
N MET A 1 20.73 -24.19 28.98
CA MET A 1 21.20 -24.82 27.73
C MET A 1 20.00 -25.56 27.16
N LEU A 2 19.15 -24.94 26.34
CA LEU A 2 19.34 -24.38 24.99
C LEU A 2 18.35 -23.20 24.80
N LEU A 3 18.75 -21.93 24.94
CA LEU A 3 19.22 -20.96 23.93
C LEU A 3 18.26 -20.66 22.75
N LEU A 4 17.59 -19.51 22.84
CA LEU A 4 17.19 -18.53 21.81
C LEU A 4 16.42 -19.00 20.54
N LEU A 5 15.13 -18.68 20.51
CA LEU A 5 14.56 -17.95 19.37
C LEU A 5 13.42 -17.04 19.85
N SER A 6 13.78 -15.94 20.52
CA SER A 6 12.92 -14.77 20.53
C SER A 6 12.96 -14.13 19.14
N LEU A 7 12.21 -14.65 18.17
CA LEU A 7 11.79 -13.82 17.04
C LEU A 7 10.64 -12.96 17.58
N GLY A 8 10.99 -11.73 17.94
CA GLY A 8 10.07 -10.77 18.52
C GLY A 8 8.95 -10.42 17.54
N ILE A 9 7.80 -11.08 17.65
CA ILE A 9 6.53 -10.55 17.15
C ILE A 9 5.91 -9.66 18.23
N SER A 10 6.57 -8.55 18.53
CA SER A 10 5.95 -7.46 19.30
C SER A 10 5.42 -6.42 18.30
N GLY A 11 4.23 -6.66 17.75
CA GLY A 11 3.35 -5.60 17.23
C GLY A 11 3.75 -4.86 15.94
N GLN A 12 4.54 -5.45 15.05
CA GLN A 12 5.07 -4.78 13.83
C GLN A 12 4.47 -5.28 12.51
N SER A 13 3.33 -5.98 12.51
CA SER A 13 2.70 -6.50 11.28
C SER A 13 2.60 -5.39 10.23
N LEU A 14 3.27 -5.59 9.09
CA LEU A 14 3.22 -4.69 7.95
C LEU A 14 1.77 -4.62 7.46
N ASP A 15 1.11 -3.49 7.68
CA ASP A 15 -0.21 -3.21 7.13
C ASP A 15 -0.13 -2.07 6.11
N VAL A 16 -0.94 -2.18 5.06
CA VAL A 16 -1.09 -1.15 4.04
C VAL A 16 -2.54 -0.71 4.01
N THR A 17 -2.73 0.59 4.27
CA THR A 17 -4.01 1.27 4.11
C THR A 17 -3.94 2.28 2.98
N PHE A 18 -5.08 2.61 2.38
CA PHE A 18 -5.14 3.60 1.31
C PHE A 18 -5.71 4.92 1.84
N ASN A 19 -5.10 6.02 1.42
CA ASN A 19 -5.69 7.35 1.48
C ASN A 19 -6.13 7.78 0.07
N PRO A 20 -7.35 7.42 -0.37
CA PRO A 20 -7.83 7.79 -1.69
C PRO A 20 -8.27 9.26 -1.75
N SER A 21 -8.15 9.88 -2.91
CA SER A 21 -8.86 11.13 -3.20
C SER A 21 -10.35 10.84 -3.34
N VAL A 22 -11.11 10.95 -2.25
CA VAL A 22 -12.56 10.71 -2.28
C VAL A 22 -13.26 11.89 -2.94
N PHE A 23 -13.85 11.65 -4.10
CA PHE A 23 -14.83 12.54 -4.71
C PHE A 23 -16.24 12.13 -4.29
N ASN A 24 -17.19 13.08 -4.32
CA ASN A 24 -18.57 12.88 -3.86
C ASN A 24 -19.17 11.60 -4.47
N GLY A 25 -19.53 10.62 -3.62
CA GLY A 25 -20.05 9.32 -4.05
C GLY A 25 -19.08 8.13 -4.00
N GLY A 26 -17.81 8.32 -3.61
CA GLY A 26 -16.88 7.20 -3.32
C GLY A 26 -16.16 6.59 -4.53
N TYR A 27 -16.21 7.25 -5.69
CA TYR A 27 -15.69 6.70 -6.95
C TYR A 27 -14.20 6.96 -7.23
N HIS A 28 -13.51 7.64 -6.31
CA HIS A 28 -12.09 8.02 -6.44
C HIS A 28 -11.74 8.85 -7.70
N VAL A 29 -12.71 9.23 -8.53
CA VAL A 29 -12.60 10.15 -9.67
C VAL A 29 -13.76 11.15 -9.66
N SER A 30 -13.60 12.34 -10.24
CA SER A 30 -14.61 13.42 -10.17
C SER A 30 -15.88 13.14 -10.97
N CYS A 31 -15.77 12.37 -12.06
CA CYS A 31 -16.88 12.04 -12.95
C CYS A 31 -16.62 10.73 -13.69
N ASN A 32 -17.67 10.11 -14.23
CA ASN A 32 -17.53 8.96 -15.10
C ASN A 32 -16.65 9.30 -16.32
N GLY A 33 -15.58 8.53 -16.52
CA GLY A 33 -14.60 8.75 -17.60
C GLY A 33 -13.48 9.75 -17.24
N ALA A 34 -13.50 10.36 -16.05
CA ALA A 34 -12.36 11.14 -15.58
C ALA A 34 -11.19 10.22 -15.18
N SER A 35 -9.97 10.79 -15.20
CA SER A 35 -8.75 10.12 -14.77
C SER A 35 -7.98 11.03 -13.81
N ASP A 36 -8.67 11.53 -12.79
CA ASP A 36 -8.14 12.46 -11.79
C ASP A 36 -8.04 11.83 -10.39
N GLY A 37 -8.11 10.49 -10.33
CA GLY A 37 -7.98 9.74 -9.09
C GLY A 37 -6.54 9.64 -8.60
N THR A 38 -6.42 9.55 -7.28
CA THR A 38 -5.15 9.40 -6.57
C THR A 38 -5.28 8.32 -5.49
N LEU A 39 -4.28 7.45 -5.39
CA LEU A 39 -4.11 6.51 -4.29
C LEU A 39 -2.74 6.72 -3.65
N GLU A 40 -2.72 6.89 -2.33
CA GLU A 40 -1.51 6.85 -1.52
C GLU A 40 -1.52 5.62 -0.62
N ALA A 41 -0.44 4.85 -0.64
CA ALA A 41 -0.22 3.73 0.28
C ALA A 41 0.34 4.26 1.61
N ILE A 42 -0.38 4.07 2.71
CA ILE A 42 0.08 4.35 4.07
C ILE A 42 0.56 3.05 4.68
N ILE A 43 1.83 3.02 5.07
CA ILE A 43 2.48 1.87 5.71
C ILE A 43 2.44 2.06 7.22
N VAL A 44 2.01 1.03 7.94
CA VAL A 44 2.06 0.96 9.40
C VAL A 44 2.84 -0.29 9.79
N GLY A 45 3.83 -0.15 10.68
CA GLY A 45 4.73 -1.25 11.06
C GLY A 45 5.84 -1.49 10.03
N GLY A 46 6.39 -2.71 10.03
CA GLY A 46 7.49 -3.13 9.15
C GLY A 46 8.84 -2.43 9.41
N GLN A 47 9.86 -2.84 8.63
CA GLN A 47 11.20 -2.25 8.64
C GLN A 47 11.54 -1.58 7.31
N PRO A 48 11.81 -0.25 7.29
CA PRO A 48 12.27 0.41 6.07
C PRO A 48 13.67 -0.09 5.64
N PRO A 49 14.02 0.00 4.34
CA PRO A 49 13.24 0.57 3.24
C PRO A 49 12.06 -0.28 2.77
N TYR A 50 11.08 0.39 2.13
CA TYR A 50 9.91 -0.25 1.53
C TYR A 50 9.98 -0.24 0.01
N SER A 51 9.62 -1.37 -0.60
CA SER A 51 9.44 -1.52 -2.05
C SER A 51 7.95 -1.62 -2.37
N PHE A 52 7.49 -0.87 -3.37
CA PHE A 52 6.09 -0.84 -3.78
C PHE A 52 5.95 -1.44 -5.17
N GLN A 53 4.86 -2.16 -5.43
CA GLN A 53 4.50 -2.60 -6.76
C GLN A 53 3.00 -2.52 -6.93
N TRP A 54 2.56 -1.57 -7.75
CA TRP A 54 1.15 -1.42 -8.10
C TRP A 54 0.80 -2.29 -9.31
N SER A 55 -0.46 -2.70 -9.39
CA SER A 55 -1.07 -3.28 -10.60
C SER A 55 -0.94 -2.40 -11.85
N THR A 56 -0.74 -1.09 -11.68
CA THR A 56 -0.45 -0.14 -12.78
C THR A 56 0.99 -0.23 -13.30
N GLY A 57 1.87 -0.99 -12.63
CA GLY A 57 3.31 -1.06 -12.91
C GLY A 57 4.14 0.03 -12.22
N ALA A 58 3.53 0.88 -11.39
CA ALA A 58 4.25 1.90 -10.63
C ALA A 58 4.95 1.31 -9.39
N TYR A 59 6.07 1.92 -8.99
CA TYR A 59 6.88 1.54 -7.81
C TYR A 59 6.94 2.64 -6.75
N THR A 60 6.03 3.61 -6.81
CA THR A 60 5.97 4.78 -5.92
C THR A 60 4.95 4.58 -4.80
N LYS A 61 5.12 5.29 -3.68
CA LYS A 61 4.14 5.31 -2.58
C LYS A 61 2.77 5.85 -3.01
N THR A 62 2.76 6.80 -3.94
CA THR A 62 1.55 7.46 -4.45
C THR A 62 1.45 7.27 -5.95
N ILE A 63 0.25 7.00 -6.44
CA ILE A 63 -0.12 6.97 -7.86
C ILE A 63 -1.26 7.95 -8.12
N THR A 64 -1.18 8.67 -9.23
CA THR A 64 -2.15 9.71 -9.64
C THR A 64 -2.62 9.45 -11.06
N ASN A 65 -3.54 10.28 -11.56
CA ASN A 65 -4.13 10.17 -12.89
C ASN A 65 -4.87 8.85 -13.13
N LEU A 66 -5.52 8.33 -12.08
CA LEU A 66 -6.22 7.06 -12.14
C LEU A 66 -7.65 7.25 -12.63
N ALA A 67 -8.08 6.37 -13.53
CA ALA A 67 -9.50 6.21 -13.84
C ALA A 67 -10.20 5.38 -12.76
N ALA A 68 -11.54 5.39 -12.74
CA ALA A 68 -12.30 4.48 -11.90
C ALA A 68 -11.93 3.02 -12.22
N GLY A 69 -11.61 2.24 -11.19
CA GLY A 69 -11.15 0.87 -11.36
C GLY A 69 -10.66 0.25 -10.06
N THR A 70 -10.30 -1.03 -10.14
CA THR A 70 -9.67 -1.76 -9.03
C THR A 70 -8.16 -1.71 -9.19
N TYR A 71 -7.47 -1.29 -8.14
CA TYR A 71 -6.01 -1.23 -8.08
C TYR A 71 -5.54 -2.03 -6.89
N SER A 72 -4.59 -2.94 -7.13
CA SER A 72 -3.88 -3.65 -6.08
C SER A 72 -2.45 -3.13 -5.91
N ILE A 73 -1.91 -3.31 -4.70
CA ILE A 73 -0.52 -3.00 -4.36
C ILE A 73 0.11 -4.17 -3.63
N SER A 74 1.38 -4.45 -3.93
CA SER A 74 2.26 -5.28 -3.11
C SER A 74 3.32 -4.38 -2.48
N VAL A 75 3.53 -4.51 -1.17
CA VAL A 75 4.58 -3.80 -0.44
C VAL A 75 5.47 -4.82 0.26
N ILE A 76 6.78 -4.66 0.09
CA ILE A 76 7.81 -5.51 0.70
C ILE A 76 8.71 -4.61 1.54
N ASP A 77 8.97 -5.03 2.78
CA ASP A 77 9.88 -4.33 3.68
C ASP A 77 11.31 -4.93 3.68
N ALA A 78 12.22 -4.33 4.44
CA ALA A 78 13.61 -4.79 4.54
C ALA A 78 13.75 -6.16 5.23
N ALA A 79 12.81 -6.51 6.10
CA ALA A 79 12.73 -7.81 6.77
C ALA A 79 12.13 -8.91 5.86
N GLN A 80 11.71 -8.55 4.64
CA GLN A 80 11.05 -9.41 3.65
C GLN A 80 9.60 -9.77 3.99
N ASP A 81 8.97 -9.00 4.88
CA ASP A 81 7.52 -9.08 5.07
C ASP A 81 6.82 -8.51 3.84
N THR A 82 5.87 -9.28 3.29
CA THR A 82 5.13 -8.93 2.08
C THR A 82 3.66 -8.81 2.40
N ILE A 83 3.06 -7.69 2.02
CA ILE A 83 1.62 -7.46 2.10
C ILE A 83 1.06 -7.15 0.72
N THR A 84 -0.11 -7.71 0.39
CA THR A 84 -0.85 -7.42 -0.84
C THR A 84 -2.26 -6.98 -0.49
N LYS A 85 -2.72 -5.89 -1.10
CA LYS A 85 -4.03 -5.28 -0.92
C LYS A 85 -4.71 -5.03 -2.26
#